data_AF-A0A7S1D718-F1
#
_entry.id   AF-A0A7S1D718-F1
#
_cell.length_a   1.000
_cell.length_b   1.000
_cell.length_c   1.000
_cell.angle_alpha   90.00
_cell.angle_beta   90.00
_cell.angle_gamma   90.00
#
_symmetry.space_group_name_H-M   'P 1'
#
loop_
_entity.id
_entity.type
_entity.pdbx_description
1 polymer ?
#
loop_
_entity_poly.entity_id
_entity_poly.type
_entity_poly.pdbx_seq_one_letter_code
_entity_poly.pdbx_strand_id
1 'polypeptide(L)'
;MPVDIAVRNREHFDLLGIKRCPSPEIYTVVSKKNSSLKKPKAPKKSVHFNEVVHVHFTLHVDDLNDDEYFRTWYQKRDFQMMRAEFAKTVVRIANGVHMGDSEEHCARGLEYRTKVGAQRRKLNKLHGLCAVLKEQDRQIDLGIDDDEALRVAYMRESHQCKQEALALGISDENESIAIRIEDEARLMRARQQLQWKQQQLKLQQMKQLKQQQQLQNEEDQAELDNNPKKKNRLLRFLDRTNTRRRRAVLEDIKSLRTGR
;
A
#
# COMPACT_ATOMS: atom_id res chain seq x y z
N MET A 1 21.53 -38.73 -5.68
CA MET A 1 22.70 -38.07 -6.31
C MET A 1 22.68 -36.61 -5.88
N PRO A 2 23.39 -36.23 -4.80
CA PRO A 2 23.50 -34.83 -4.42
C PRO A 2 24.33 -34.11 -5.48
N VAL A 3 23.79 -33.03 -6.05
CA VAL A 3 24.52 -32.17 -6.97
C VAL A 3 25.24 -31.15 -6.11
N ASP A 4 26.52 -31.38 -5.85
CA ASP A 4 27.43 -30.40 -5.26
C ASP A 4 27.47 -29.17 -6.18
N ILE A 5 26.67 -28.17 -5.85
CA ILE A 5 26.78 -26.86 -6.45
C ILE A 5 27.94 -26.22 -5.72
N ALA A 6 29.12 -26.37 -6.32
CA ALA A 6 30.30 -25.61 -6.00
C ALA A 6 29.88 -24.16 -5.73
N VAL A 7 30.08 -23.75 -4.48
CA VAL A 7 30.13 -22.36 -4.06
C VAL A 7 31.12 -21.70 -5.02
N ARG A 8 30.61 -21.00 -6.04
CA ARG A 8 31.47 -20.29 -6.98
C ARG A 8 32.24 -19.26 -6.17
N ASN A 9 33.52 -19.54 -6.00
CA ASN A 9 34.56 -18.67 -5.48
C ASN A 9 34.25 -17.20 -5.70
N ARG A 10 33.97 -16.49 -4.59
CA ARG A 10 33.89 -15.03 -4.53
C ARG A 10 35.25 -14.36 -4.75
N GLU A 11 36.32 -15.15 -4.93
CA GLU A 11 37.71 -14.68 -5.06
C GLU A 11 38.16 -14.35 -6.50
N HIS A 12 37.33 -14.54 -7.53
CA HIS A 12 37.76 -14.26 -8.91
C HIS A 12 37.54 -12.81 -9.39
N PHE A 13 37.13 -11.87 -8.52
CA PHE A 13 36.98 -10.47 -8.93
C PHE A 13 38.17 -9.56 -8.60
N ASP A 14 39.16 -10.02 -7.83
CA ASP A 14 40.33 -9.20 -7.48
C ASP A 14 41.48 -9.23 -8.51
N LEU A 15 41.43 -10.11 -9.52
CA LEU A 15 42.49 -10.23 -10.54
C LEU A 15 42.39 -9.23 -11.71
N LEU A 16 41.35 -8.40 -11.78
CA LEU A 16 41.21 -7.39 -12.84
C LEU A 16 41.76 -6.01 -12.48
N GLY A 17 42.33 -5.82 -11.28
CA GLY A 17 42.90 -4.53 -10.88
C GLY A 17 41.90 -3.37 -10.94
N ILE A 18 40.60 -3.66 -10.88
CA ILE A 18 39.54 -2.67 -10.82
C ILE A 18 39.62 -2.06 -9.41
N LYS A 19 40.37 -0.97 -9.28
CA LYS A 19 40.44 -0.19 -8.05
C LYS A 19 39.01 0.15 -7.64
N ARG A 20 38.62 -0.24 -6.42
CA ARG A 20 37.34 0.16 -5.80
C ARG A 20 37.24 1.68 -5.93
N CYS A 21 36.17 2.17 -6.55
CA CYS A 21 35.92 3.60 -6.62
C CYS A 21 35.87 4.13 -5.18
N PRO A 22 36.70 5.13 -4.82
CA PRO A 22 36.63 5.74 -3.50
C PRO A 22 35.19 6.23 -3.25
N SER A 23 34.71 6.04 -2.02
CA SER A 23 33.43 6.57 -1.55
C SER A 23 33.30 8.03 -2.00
N PRO A 24 32.29 8.39 -2.81
CA PRO A 24 32.21 9.73 -3.36
C PRO A 24 31.97 10.72 -2.23
N GLU A 25 32.91 11.64 -2.04
CA GLU A 25 32.66 12.86 -1.30
C GLU A 25 31.51 13.62 -1.96
N ILE A 26 30.60 14.16 -1.15
CA ILE A 26 29.40 14.85 -1.62
C ILE A 26 29.83 16.12 -2.36
N TYR A 27 29.67 16.18 -3.68
CA TYR A 27 29.89 17.38 -4.47
C TYR A 27 28.62 17.81 -5.22
N THR A 28 28.34 19.12 -5.19
CA THR A 28 27.25 19.75 -5.94
C THR A 28 27.77 20.17 -7.33
N VAL A 29 27.21 19.61 -8.40
CA VAL A 29 27.54 20.00 -9.78
C VAL A 29 26.48 20.99 -10.29
N VAL A 30 26.89 22.24 -10.49
CA VAL A 30 26.03 23.28 -11.08
C VAL A 30 26.14 23.25 -12.61
N SER A 31 25.04 22.93 -13.28
CA SER A 31 24.98 22.83 -14.75
C SER A 31 24.74 24.20 -15.41
N LYS A 32 25.68 24.65 -16.26
CA LYS A 32 25.57 25.92 -17.02
C LYS A 32 24.80 25.72 -18.33
N LYS A 33 23.76 26.52 -18.57
CA LYS A 33 22.94 26.50 -19.80
C LYS A 33 23.48 27.49 -20.84
N ASN A 34 23.77 27.01 -22.06
CA ASN A 34 24.04 27.86 -23.22
C ASN A 34 22.74 28.09 -24.02
N SER A 35 22.32 29.33 -24.16
CA SER A 35 21.09 29.75 -24.85
C SER A 35 21.38 30.25 -26.26
N SER A 36 20.92 29.54 -27.28
CA SER A 36 20.84 30.06 -28.66
C SER A 36 19.41 30.03 -29.16
N LEU A 37 18.89 31.20 -29.54
CA LEU A 37 17.51 31.48 -29.93
C LEU A 37 17.15 30.85 -31.30
N LYS A 38 16.14 29.98 -31.34
CA LYS A 38 15.47 29.52 -32.57
C LYS A 38 13.95 29.46 -32.40
N LYS A 39 13.26 29.72 -33.52
CA LYS A 39 11.80 29.91 -33.75
C LYS A 39 10.87 28.91 -33.01
N PRO A 40 9.63 29.31 -32.67
CA PRO A 40 8.72 28.52 -31.82
C PRO A 40 8.23 27.25 -32.53
N LYS A 41 8.80 26.11 -32.13
CA LYS A 41 8.28 24.77 -32.40
C LYS A 41 7.34 24.38 -31.26
N ALA A 42 6.32 23.55 -31.52
CA ALA A 42 5.47 22.97 -30.49
C ALA A 42 6.30 22.55 -29.27
N PRO A 43 5.84 22.81 -28.04
CA PRO A 43 6.65 22.65 -26.83
C PRO A 43 7.19 21.22 -26.79
N LYS A 44 8.48 21.08 -27.06
CA LYS A 44 9.16 19.81 -26.94
C LYS A 44 9.14 19.47 -25.46
N LYS A 45 8.60 18.30 -25.12
CA LYS A 45 8.75 17.74 -23.78
C LYS A 45 10.26 17.59 -23.54
N SER A 46 10.84 18.48 -22.74
CA SER A 46 12.23 18.37 -22.30
C SER A 46 12.25 17.85 -20.87
N VAL A 47 13.06 16.81 -20.67
CA VAL A 47 13.37 16.32 -19.34
C VAL A 47 14.28 17.34 -18.69
N HIS A 48 13.82 17.93 -17.60
CA HIS A 48 14.65 18.78 -16.74
C HIS A 48 14.85 18.04 -15.42
N PHE A 49 16.10 17.95 -14.99
CA PHE A 49 16.38 17.48 -13.64
C PHE A 49 16.15 18.62 -12.66
N ASN A 50 15.68 18.29 -11.47
CA ASN A 50 15.61 19.25 -10.38
C ASN A 50 17.03 19.78 -10.11
N GLU A 51 17.16 21.08 -9.90
CA GLU A 51 18.45 21.72 -9.63
C GLU A 51 19.07 21.20 -8.32
N VAL A 52 18.20 20.82 -7.38
CA VAL A 52 18.57 20.13 -6.16
C VAL A 52 18.31 18.64 -6.35
N VAL A 53 19.39 17.87 -6.50
CA VAL A 53 19.35 16.40 -6.54
C VAL A 53 19.52 15.87 -5.13
N HIS A 54 18.49 15.21 -4.59
CA HIS A 54 18.61 14.47 -3.34
C HIS A 54 19.22 13.11 -3.62
N VAL A 55 20.44 12.88 -3.13
CA VAL A 55 21.09 11.57 -3.18
C VAL A 55 20.78 10.86 -1.88
N HIS A 56 20.11 9.71 -1.96
CA HIS A 56 19.91 8.82 -0.83
C HIS A 56 21.01 7.76 -0.85
N PHE A 57 21.79 7.69 0.23
CA PHE A 57 22.72 6.58 0.42
C PHE A 57 21.90 5.31 0.61
N THR A 58 22.16 4.33 -0.26
CA THR A 58 21.59 2.99 -0.13
C THR A 58 22.71 2.10 0.37
N LEU A 59 22.42 1.25 1.37
CA LEU A 59 23.40 0.32 1.92
C LEU A 59 23.91 -0.60 0.80
N HIS A 60 25.23 -0.68 0.63
CA HIS A 60 25.81 -1.56 -0.38
C HIS A 60 25.64 -3.03 0.03
N VAL A 61 25.54 -3.92 -0.94
CA VAL A 61 25.33 -5.36 -0.67
C VAL A 61 26.49 -5.99 0.11
N ASP A 62 27.70 -5.46 -0.06
CA ASP A 62 28.91 -5.91 0.65
C ASP A 62 29.00 -5.37 2.09
N ASP A 63 28.19 -4.36 2.42
CA ASP A 63 28.11 -3.80 3.78
C ASP A 63 27.03 -4.49 4.64
N LEU A 64 26.20 -5.34 4.03
CA LEU A 64 25.22 -6.16 4.74
C LEU A 64 25.93 -7.30 5.47
N ASN A 65 25.56 -7.54 6.73
CA ASN A 65 25.98 -8.77 7.39
C ASN A 65 25.29 -9.99 6.74
N ASP A 66 25.85 -11.19 6.92
CA ASP A 66 25.33 -12.40 6.27
C ASP A 66 23.87 -12.71 6.65
N ASP A 67 23.46 -12.43 7.90
CA ASP A 67 22.09 -12.64 8.38
C ASP A 67 21.10 -11.67 7.71
N GLU A 68 21.47 -10.40 7.60
CA GLU A 68 20.72 -9.37 6.89
C GLU A 68 20.63 -9.69 5.42
N TYR A 69 21.75 -10.08 4.79
CA TYR A 69 21.77 -10.51 3.39
C TYR A 69 20.79 -11.67 3.15
N PHE A 70 20.84 -12.69 4.00
CA PHE A 70 20.00 -13.88 3.91
C PHE A 70 18.51 -13.61 4.15
N ARG A 71 18.19 -12.62 4.99
CA ARG A 71 16.82 -12.15 5.25
C ARG A 71 16.31 -11.16 4.20
N THR A 72 17.21 -10.41 3.57
CA THR A 72 16.86 -9.39 2.56
C THR A 72 16.56 -10.02 1.21
N TRP A 73 17.30 -11.06 0.84
CA TRP A 73 17.24 -11.65 -0.49
C TRP A 73 16.60 -13.04 -0.48
N TYR A 74 15.79 -13.32 -1.49
CA TYR A 74 15.26 -14.66 -1.71
C TYR A 74 16.37 -15.67 -1.90
N GLN A 75 16.29 -16.76 -1.17
CA GLN A 75 17.24 -17.85 -1.27
C GLN A 75 16.84 -18.80 -2.38
N LYS A 76 17.79 -19.66 -2.74
CA LYS A 76 17.54 -20.74 -3.68
C LYS A 76 16.33 -21.59 -3.28
N ARG A 77 16.14 -21.85 -1.98
CA ARG A 77 14.98 -22.59 -1.46
C ARG A 77 13.68 -21.84 -1.77
N ASP A 78 13.63 -20.54 -1.51
CA ASP A 78 12.43 -19.71 -1.78
C ASP A 78 12.10 -19.71 -3.27
N PHE A 79 13.12 -19.58 -4.14
CA PHE A 79 12.94 -19.71 -5.59
C PHE A 79 12.39 -21.07 -6.02
N GLN A 80 12.82 -22.15 -5.37
CA GLN A 80 12.28 -23.49 -5.66
C GLN A 80 10.81 -23.60 -5.24
N MET A 81 10.45 -23.04 -4.09
CA MET A 81 9.07 -22.99 -3.60
C MET A 81 8.18 -22.17 -4.54
N MET A 82 8.59 -20.94 -4.88
CA MET A 82 7.90 -20.09 -5.85
C MET A 82 7.72 -20.80 -7.20
N ARG A 83 8.76 -21.46 -7.72
CA ARG A 83 8.66 -22.22 -8.98
C ARG A 83 7.68 -23.38 -8.88
N ALA A 84 7.65 -24.10 -7.77
CA ALA A 84 6.71 -25.19 -7.54
C ALA A 84 5.26 -24.67 -7.49
N GLU A 85 5.03 -23.52 -6.88
CA GLU A 85 3.72 -22.85 -6.84
C GLU A 85 3.29 -22.38 -8.24
N PHE A 86 4.18 -21.72 -8.98
CA PHE A 86 3.87 -21.29 -10.36
C PHE A 86 3.55 -22.48 -11.26
N ALA A 87 4.25 -23.60 -11.11
CA ALA A 87 3.99 -24.81 -11.89
C ALA A 87 2.55 -25.31 -11.66
N LYS A 88 2.05 -25.30 -10.41
CA LYS A 88 0.66 -25.66 -10.09
C LYS A 88 -0.33 -24.73 -10.79
N THR A 89 -0.11 -23.42 -10.72
CA THR A 89 -0.98 -22.44 -11.38
C THR A 89 -0.97 -22.60 -12.90
N VAL A 90 0.20 -22.80 -13.52
CA VAL A 90 0.32 -23.03 -14.97
C VAL A 90 -0.43 -24.28 -15.41
N VAL A 91 -0.36 -25.38 -14.64
CA VAL A 91 -1.12 -26.60 -14.93
C VAL A 91 -2.63 -26.34 -14.88
N ARG A 92 -3.10 -25.55 -13.90
CA ARG A 92 -4.53 -25.18 -13.82
C ARG A 92 -4.99 -24.33 -15.00
N ILE A 93 -4.22 -23.32 -15.39
CA ILE A 93 -4.51 -22.50 -16.58
C ILE A 93 -4.53 -23.38 -17.85
N ALA A 94 -3.55 -24.28 -17.99
CA ALA A 94 -3.48 -25.19 -19.13
C ALA A 94 -4.69 -26.14 -19.22
N ASN A 95 -5.28 -26.50 -18.08
CA ASN A 95 -6.49 -27.31 -18.00
C ASN A 95 -7.79 -26.50 -18.17
N GLY A 96 -7.70 -25.19 -18.45
CA GLY A 96 -8.88 -24.33 -18.62
C GLY A 96 -9.63 -24.02 -17.33
N VAL A 97 -9.03 -24.29 -16.16
CA VAL A 97 -9.63 -23.92 -14.88
C VAL A 97 -9.48 -22.41 -14.75
N HIS A 98 -10.60 -21.69 -14.90
CA HIS A 98 -10.64 -20.26 -14.65
C HIS A 98 -10.49 -20.01 -13.15
N MET A 99 -9.31 -19.58 -12.75
CA MET A 99 -9.01 -19.15 -11.41
C MET A 99 -9.20 -17.63 -11.41
N GLY A 100 -10.14 -17.11 -10.62
CA GLY A 100 -10.01 -15.71 -10.19
C GLY A 100 -8.67 -15.55 -9.48
N ASP A 101 -8.06 -14.37 -9.56
CA ASP A 101 -6.85 -14.11 -8.79
C ASP A 101 -7.21 -14.20 -7.30
N SER A 102 -6.52 -15.08 -6.60
CA SER A 102 -6.69 -15.33 -5.17
C SER A 102 -5.34 -15.14 -4.49
N GLU A 103 -5.33 -14.94 -3.17
CA GLU A 103 -4.08 -14.79 -2.40
C GLU A 103 -3.10 -15.96 -2.63
N GLU A 104 -3.62 -17.17 -2.91
CA GLU A 104 -2.82 -18.37 -3.15
C GLU A 104 -2.40 -18.57 -4.61
N HIS A 105 -3.12 -17.96 -5.56
CA HIS A 105 -2.92 -18.19 -6.98
C HIS A 105 -3.14 -16.91 -7.78
N CYS A 106 -2.07 -16.44 -8.40
CA CYS A 106 -2.11 -15.36 -9.38
C CYS A 106 -1.82 -15.94 -10.77
N ALA A 107 -2.78 -15.83 -11.68
CA ALA A 107 -2.60 -16.27 -13.07
C ALA A 107 -1.79 -15.25 -13.88
N ARG A 108 -1.74 -14.00 -13.39
CA ARG A 108 -1.09 -12.88 -14.06
C ARG A 108 0.38 -13.13 -14.33
N GLY A 109 0.80 -12.93 -15.58
CA GLY A 109 2.19 -13.11 -15.99
C GLY A 109 2.62 -14.59 -16.10
N LEU A 110 1.71 -15.54 -15.91
CA LEU A 110 1.94 -16.98 -16.15
C LEU A 110 1.21 -17.48 -17.41
N GLU A 111 0.43 -16.65 -18.09
CA GLU A 111 -0.37 -17.01 -19.26
C GLU A 111 0.52 -17.53 -20.39
N TYR A 112 1.67 -16.89 -20.59
CA TYR A 112 2.67 -17.30 -21.60
C TYR A 112 3.55 -18.48 -21.18
N ARG A 113 3.41 -18.98 -19.94
CA ARG A 113 4.10 -20.21 -19.50
C ARG A 113 3.34 -21.46 -19.91
N THR A 114 2.07 -21.34 -20.29
CA THR A 114 1.33 -22.41 -20.96
C THR A 114 1.85 -22.64 -22.37
N LYS A 115 1.68 -23.86 -22.91
CA LYS A 115 2.07 -24.17 -24.30
C LYS A 115 1.37 -23.26 -25.31
N VAL A 116 0.07 -23.03 -25.11
CA VAL A 116 -0.76 -22.18 -25.98
C VAL A 116 -0.31 -20.72 -25.90
N GLY A 117 -0.15 -20.17 -24.70
CA GLY A 117 0.31 -18.78 -24.53
C GLY A 117 1.73 -18.56 -25.05
N ALA A 118 2.64 -19.51 -24.85
CA ALA A 118 3.99 -19.46 -25.40
C ALA A 118 3.97 -19.44 -26.95
N GLN A 119 3.15 -20.30 -27.56
CA GLN A 119 2.99 -20.36 -29.01
C GLN A 119 2.39 -19.07 -29.56
N ARG A 120 1.32 -18.56 -28.94
CA ARG A 120 0.70 -17.28 -29.31
C ARG A 120 1.71 -16.13 -29.25
N ARG A 121 2.48 -16.01 -28.16
CA ARG A 121 3.53 -14.99 -28.02
C ARG A 121 4.60 -15.12 -29.11
N LYS A 122 5.02 -16.34 -29.45
CA LYS A 122 5.97 -16.59 -30.54
C LYS A 122 5.41 -16.16 -31.89
N LEU A 123 4.16 -16.52 -32.19
CA LEU A 123 3.49 -16.16 -33.45
C LEU A 123 3.31 -14.65 -33.58
N ASN A 124 2.85 -13.95 -32.54
CA ASN A 124 2.69 -12.50 -32.58
C ASN A 124 4.01 -11.78 -32.90
N LYS A 125 5.12 -12.23 -32.31
CA LYS A 125 6.46 -11.71 -32.64
C LYS A 125 6.86 -12.02 -34.08
N LEU A 126 6.62 -13.24 -34.54
CA LEU A 126 6.96 -13.66 -35.89
C LEU A 126 6.16 -12.87 -36.94
N HIS A 127 4.86 -12.65 -36.72
CA HIS A 127 4.02 -11.86 -37.63
C HIS A 127 4.51 -10.42 -37.75
N GLY A 128 4.80 -9.77 -36.61
CA GLY A 128 5.36 -8.42 -36.62
C GLY A 128 6.70 -8.35 -37.38
N LEU A 129 7.60 -9.32 -37.14
CA LEU A 129 8.88 -9.40 -37.86
C LEU A 129 8.68 -9.63 -39.36
N CYS A 130 7.84 -10.59 -39.75
CA CYS A 130 7.57 -10.89 -41.15
C CYS A 130 6.92 -9.71 -41.88
N ALA A 131 6.05 -8.93 -41.23
CA ALA A 131 5.45 -7.75 -41.83
C ALA A 131 6.48 -6.65 -42.12
N VAL A 132 7.43 -6.44 -41.19
CA VAL A 132 8.54 -5.50 -41.41
C VAL A 132 9.43 -5.97 -42.55
N LEU A 133 9.87 -7.23 -42.55
CA LEU A 133 10.74 -7.76 -43.61
C LEU A 133 10.09 -7.66 -44.99
N LYS A 134 8.80 -8.03 -45.12
CA LYS A 134 8.06 -7.91 -46.38
C LYS A 134 7.98 -6.46 -46.89
N GLU A 135 7.80 -5.50 -45.98
CA GLU A 135 7.78 -4.10 -46.35
C GLU A 135 9.18 -3.58 -46.73
N GLN A 136 10.24 -4.07 -46.07
CA GLN A 136 11.62 -3.78 -46.48
C GLN A 136 11.94 -4.33 -47.87
N ASP A 137 11.58 -5.58 -48.16
CA ASP A 137 11.78 -6.18 -49.48
C ASP A 137 11.07 -5.35 -50.56
N ARG A 138 9.81 -4.93 -50.29
CA ARG A 138 9.04 -4.04 -51.19
C ARG A 138 9.75 -2.69 -51.41
N GLN A 139 10.31 -2.11 -50.36
CA GLN A 139 11.03 -0.83 -50.44
C GLN A 139 12.33 -0.96 -51.26
N ILE A 140 13.06 -2.06 -51.08
CA ILE A 140 14.26 -2.40 -51.86
C ILE A 140 13.92 -2.53 -53.35
N ASP A 141 12.88 -3.30 -53.69
CA ASP A 141 12.45 -3.51 -55.08
C ASP A 141 12.06 -2.20 -55.79
N LEU A 142 11.59 -1.21 -55.04
CA LEU A 142 11.18 0.10 -55.55
C LEU A 142 12.25 1.18 -55.43
N GLY A 143 13.37 0.90 -54.75
CA GLY A 143 14.41 1.90 -54.46
C GLY A 143 13.94 3.06 -53.57
N ILE A 144 12.98 2.80 -52.66
CA ILE A 144 12.42 3.79 -51.72
C ILE A 144 12.94 3.49 -50.31
N ASP A 145 13.03 4.52 -49.46
CA ASP A 145 13.33 4.40 -48.03
C ASP A 145 12.24 5.16 -47.24
N ASP A 146 11.33 4.42 -46.59
CA ASP A 146 10.17 4.98 -45.87
C ASP A 146 9.95 4.28 -44.52
N ASP A 147 10.53 4.87 -43.47
CA ASP A 147 10.37 4.43 -42.08
C ASP A 147 8.91 4.40 -41.61
N GLU A 148 8.07 5.30 -42.12
CA GLU A 148 6.68 5.40 -41.70
C GLU A 148 5.86 4.22 -42.23
N ALA A 149 6.16 3.77 -43.46
CA ALA A 149 5.55 2.56 -44.01
C ALA A 149 5.91 1.30 -43.21
N LEU A 150 7.18 1.16 -42.76
CA LEU A 150 7.60 0.06 -41.87
C LEU A 150 6.85 0.09 -40.53
N ARG A 151 6.73 1.29 -39.94
CA ARG A 151 5.98 1.49 -38.70
C ARG A 151 4.52 1.09 -38.86
N VAL A 152 3.87 1.49 -39.94
CA VAL A 152 2.46 1.15 -40.24
C VAL A 152 2.31 -0.36 -40.43
N ALA A 153 3.22 -1.01 -41.16
CA ALA A 153 3.22 -2.46 -41.35
C ALA A 153 3.29 -3.21 -40.00
N TYR A 154 4.21 -2.83 -39.11
CA TYR A 154 4.33 -3.44 -37.78
C TYR A 154 3.12 -3.13 -36.88
N MET A 155 2.62 -1.89 -36.91
CA MET A 155 1.45 -1.50 -36.11
C MET A 155 0.21 -2.31 -36.46
N ARG A 156 0.02 -2.63 -37.75
CA ARG A 156 -1.11 -3.45 -38.19
C ARG A 156 -1.11 -4.82 -37.53
N GLU A 157 0.05 -5.49 -37.49
CA GLU A 157 0.17 -6.82 -36.86
C GLU A 157 0.13 -6.76 -35.32
N SER A 158 0.61 -5.68 -34.71
CA SER A 158 0.61 -5.52 -33.25
C SER A 158 -0.68 -4.93 -32.68
N HIS A 159 -1.63 -4.51 -33.53
CA HIS A 159 -2.88 -3.87 -33.11
C HIS A 159 -3.70 -4.75 -32.15
N GLN A 160 -3.82 -6.04 -32.46
CA GLN A 160 -4.56 -6.98 -31.61
C GLN A 160 -3.91 -7.11 -30.22
N CYS A 161 -2.57 -7.19 -30.16
CA CYS A 161 -1.86 -7.25 -28.87
C CYS A 161 -2.12 -5.99 -28.04
N LYS A 162 -2.20 -4.82 -28.68
CA LYS A 162 -2.52 -3.56 -28.01
C LYS A 162 -3.96 -3.56 -27.46
N GLN A 163 -4.93 -4.01 -28.25
CA GLN A 163 -6.33 -4.10 -27.80
C GLN A 163 -6.47 -5.06 -26.62
N GLU A 164 -5.83 -6.22 -26.68
CA GLU A 164 -5.84 -7.20 -25.60
C GLU A 164 -5.20 -6.65 -24.33
N ALA A 165 -4.04 -5.98 -24.45
CA ALA A 165 -3.40 -5.34 -23.31
C ALA A 165 -4.27 -4.23 -22.70
N LEU A 166 -4.99 -3.45 -23.52
CA LEU A 166 -5.90 -2.42 -23.04
C LEU A 166 -7.10 -3.03 -22.30
N ALA A 167 -7.77 -4.02 -22.90
CA ALA A 167 -8.89 -4.70 -22.29
C ALA A 167 -8.49 -5.34 -20.95
N LEU A 168 -7.30 -5.94 -20.92
CA LEU A 168 -6.73 -6.54 -19.73
C LEU A 168 -6.43 -5.49 -18.65
N GLY A 169 -5.87 -4.33 -19.03
CA GLY A 169 -5.61 -3.23 -18.09
C GLY A 169 -6.89 -2.65 -17.48
N ILE A 170 -7.97 -2.53 -18.26
CA ILE A 170 -9.28 -2.11 -17.75
C ILE A 170 -9.84 -3.13 -16.75
N SER A 171 -9.67 -4.43 -17.02
CA SER A 171 -10.08 -5.48 -16.09
C SER A 171 -9.36 -5.37 -14.75
N ASP A 172 -8.03 -5.20 -14.78
CA ASP A 172 -7.21 -5.02 -13.58
C ASP A 172 -7.60 -3.78 -12.77
N GLU A 173 -7.87 -2.66 -13.46
CA GLU A 173 -8.30 -1.42 -12.81
C GLU A 173 -9.60 -1.65 -12.04
N ASN A 174 -10.58 -2.30 -12.67
CA ASN A 174 -11.86 -2.62 -12.03
C ASN A 174 -11.70 -3.57 -10.85
N GLU A 175 -10.87 -4.60 -10.98
CA GLU A 175 -10.57 -5.54 -9.91
C GLU A 175 -9.88 -4.84 -8.73
N SER A 176 -8.89 -3.99 -8.99
CA SER A 176 -8.23 -3.20 -7.95
C SER A 176 -9.19 -2.25 -7.23
N ILE A 177 -10.11 -1.62 -7.97
CA ILE A 177 -11.15 -0.75 -7.38
C ILE A 177 -12.06 -1.58 -6.47
N ALA A 178 -12.49 -2.76 -6.91
CA ALA A 178 -13.35 -3.64 -6.13
C ALA A 178 -12.68 -4.08 -4.82
N ILE A 179 -11.42 -4.52 -4.87
CA ILE A 179 -10.63 -4.89 -3.69
C ILE A 179 -10.53 -3.72 -2.71
N ARG A 180 -10.22 -2.51 -3.21
CA ARG A 180 -10.14 -1.31 -2.36
C ARG A 180 -11.46 -1.02 -1.64
N ILE A 181 -12.58 -1.10 -2.35
CA ILE A 181 -13.91 -0.88 -1.76
C ILE A 181 -14.21 -1.93 -0.68
N GLU A 182 -13.88 -3.20 -0.93
CA GLU A 182 -14.07 -4.27 0.05
C GLU A 182 -13.23 -4.03 1.31
N ASP A 183 -11.96 -3.67 1.15
CA ASP A 183 -11.05 -3.39 2.26
C ASP A 183 -11.52 -2.19 3.09
N GLU A 184 -11.97 -1.11 2.43
CA GLU A 184 -12.57 0.05 3.11
C GLU A 184 -13.82 -0.37 3.92
N ALA A 185 -14.68 -1.22 3.36
CA ALA A 185 -15.84 -1.74 4.07
C ALA A 185 -15.46 -2.64 5.25
N ARG A 186 -14.40 -3.45 5.11
CA ARG A 186 -13.84 -4.28 6.20
C ARG A 186 -13.31 -3.41 7.34
N LEU A 187 -12.54 -2.37 7.02
CA LEU A 187 -12.02 -1.40 7.99
C LEU A 187 -13.14 -0.63 8.68
N MET A 188 -14.18 -0.22 7.95
CA MET A 188 -15.33 0.47 8.52
C MET A 188 -16.06 -0.40 9.54
N ARG A 189 -16.32 -1.68 9.21
CA ARG A 189 -16.92 -2.65 10.14
C ARG A 189 -16.07 -2.85 11.38
N ALA A 190 -14.75 -2.99 11.23
CA ALA A 190 -13.83 -3.14 12.36
C ALA A 190 -13.86 -1.91 13.29
N ARG A 191 -13.91 -0.69 12.73
CA ARG A 191 -14.05 0.56 13.51
C ARG A 191 -15.35 0.61 14.28
N GLN A 192 -16.48 0.28 13.65
CA GLN A 192 -17.79 0.25 14.33
C GLN A 192 -17.81 -0.76 15.48
N GLN A 193 -17.25 -1.96 15.28
CA GLN A 193 -17.13 -2.97 16.33
C GLN A 193 -16.27 -2.47 17.50
N LEU A 194 -15.16 -1.79 17.23
CA LEU A 194 -14.31 -1.22 18.26
C LEU A 194 -15.05 -0.14 19.06
N GLN A 195 -15.77 0.76 18.37
CA GLN A 195 -16.56 1.80 19.01
C GLN A 195 -17.66 1.21 19.90
N TRP A 196 -18.36 0.19 19.43
CA TRP A 196 -19.35 -0.55 20.22
C TRP A 196 -18.73 -1.16 21.48
N LYS A 197 -17.59 -1.85 21.36
CA LYS A 197 -16.86 -2.41 22.51
C LYS A 197 -16.46 -1.33 23.52
N GLN A 198 -16.00 -0.17 23.06
CA GLN A 198 -15.67 0.96 23.94
C GLN A 198 -16.91 1.50 24.68
N GLN A 199 -18.06 1.59 24.01
CA GLN A 199 -19.30 2.01 24.66
C GLN A 199 -19.75 1.01 25.74
N GLN A 200 -19.66 -0.29 25.46
CA GLN A 200 -19.97 -1.34 26.43
C GLN A 200 -19.06 -1.27 27.65
N LEU A 201 -17.75 -1.09 27.44
CA LEU A 201 -16.79 -0.94 28.53
C LEU A 201 -17.10 0.30 29.39
N LYS A 202 -17.39 1.44 28.78
CA LYS A 202 -17.80 2.65 29.50
C LYS A 202 -19.05 2.42 30.34
N LEU A 203 -20.05 1.73 29.77
CA LEU A 203 -21.28 1.39 30.49
C LEU A 203 -21.00 0.48 31.70
N GLN A 204 -20.11 -0.50 31.55
CA GLN A 204 -19.68 -1.38 32.63
C GLN A 204 -18.96 -0.61 33.75
N GLN A 205 -18.04 0.30 33.39
CA GLN A 205 -17.35 1.17 34.34
C GLN A 205 -18.33 2.06 35.11
N MET A 206 -19.30 2.66 34.41
CA MET A 206 -20.35 3.47 35.04
C MET A 206 -21.20 2.66 36.03
N LYS A 207 -21.54 1.41 35.69
CA LYS A 207 -22.28 0.51 36.60
C LYS A 207 -21.47 0.19 37.86
N GLN A 208 -20.18 -0.13 37.71
CA GLN A 208 -19.28 -0.40 38.84
C GLN A 208 -19.14 0.83 39.74
N LEU A 209 -18.95 2.01 39.15
CA LEU A 209 -18.86 3.25 39.90
C LEU A 209 -20.14 3.53 40.71
N LYS A 210 -21.31 3.32 40.09
CA LYS A 210 -22.61 3.49 40.77
C LYS A 210 -22.77 2.50 41.94
N GLN A 211 -22.33 1.25 41.77
CA GLN A 211 -22.35 0.24 42.83
C GLN A 211 -21.43 0.62 43.98
N GLN A 212 -20.22 1.11 43.69
CA GLN A 212 -19.30 1.62 44.71
C GLN A 212 -19.88 2.80 45.49
N GLN A 213 -20.52 3.74 44.79
CA GLN A 213 -21.22 4.87 45.43
C GLN A 213 -22.38 4.40 46.33
N GLN A 214 -23.12 3.36 45.93
CA GLN A 214 -24.18 2.79 46.75
C GLN A 214 -23.62 2.17 48.03
N LEU A 215 -22.54 1.37 47.93
CA LEU A 215 -21.87 0.78 49.09
C LEU A 215 -21.31 1.86 50.03
N GLN A 216 -20.69 2.91 49.50
CA GLN A 216 -20.21 4.05 50.30
C GLN A 216 -21.37 4.76 51.03
N ASN A 217 -22.49 5.00 50.33
CA ASN A 217 -23.66 5.61 50.97
C ASN A 217 -24.26 4.72 52.07
N GLU A 218 -24.27 3.40 51.90
CA GLU A 218 -24.72 2.43 52.92
C GLU A 218 -23.77 2.39 54.13
N GLU A 219 -22.46 2.43 53.90
CA GLU A 219 -21.44 2.53 54.96
C GLU A 219 -21.57 3.83 55.75
N ASP A 220 -21.71 4.98 55.07
CA ASP A 220 -21.93 6.29 55.70
C ASP A 220 -23.23 6.31 56.52
N GLN A 221 -24.30 5.69 56.00
CA GLN A 221 -25.58 5.57 56.70
C GLN A 221 -25.45 4.70 57.95
N ALA A 222 -24.76 3.55 57.85
CA ALA A 222 -24.48 2.69 58.99
C ALA A 222 -23.60 3.40 60.05
N GLU A 223 -22.62 4.21 59.64
CA GLU A 223 -21.81 5.02 60.55
C GLU A 223 -22.65 6.08 61.30
N LEU A 224 -23.59 6.72 60.60
CA LEU A 224 -24.52 7.70 61.18
C LEU A 224 -25.47 7.05 62.19
N ASP A 225 -25.96 5.85 61.91
CA ASP A 225 -26.86 5.12 62.81
C ASP A 225 -26.13 4.61 64.07
N ASN A 226 -24.84 4.29 63.96
CA ASN A 226 -23.98 3.96 65.11
C ASN A 226 -23.55 5.20 65.93
N ASN A 227 -23.72 6.44 65.43
CA ASN A 227 -23.31 7.67 66.11
C ASN A 227 -24.42 8.76 66.11
N PRO A 228 -25.36 8.73 67.07
CA PRO A 228 -26.52 9.64 67.10
C PRO A 228 -26.14 11.11 67.27
N LYS A 229 -24.96 11.41 67.86
CA LYS A 229 -24.46 12.79 67.97
C LYS A 229 -24.04 13.33 66.60
N LYS A 230 -23.34 12.52 65.79
CA LYS A 230 -22.94 12.87 64.41
C LYS A 230 -24.18 13.09 63.54
N LYS A 231 -25.18 12.20 63.63
CA LYS A 231 -26.48 12.29 62.92
C LYS A 231 -27.24 13.59 63.25
N ASN A 232 -27.38 13.92 64.53
CA ASN A 232 -28.04 15.16 64.95
C ASN A 232 -27.31 16.43 64.49
N ARG A 233 -25.98 16.41 64.41
CA ARG A 233 -25.19 17.54 63.90
C ARG A 233 -25.40 17.71 62.39
N LEU A 234 -25.44 16.61 61.65
CA LEU A 234 -25.68 16.59 60.20
C LEU A 234 -27.07 17.11 59.84
N LEU A 235 -28.11 16.68 60.57
CA LEU A 235 -29.50 17.14 60.39
C LEU A 235 -29.61 18.66 60.56
N ARG A 236 -29.02 19.23 61.63
CA ARG A 236 -29.03 20.69 61.84
C ARG A 236 -28.29 21.45 60.74
N PHE A 237 -27.23 20.86 60.18
CA PHE A 237 -26.50 21.46 59.08
C PHE A 237 -27.34 21.48 57.79
N LEU A 238 -27.96 20.35 57.44
CA LEU A 238 -28.84 20.23 56.28
C LEU A 238 -30.01 21.23 56.35
N ASP A 239 -30.61 21.38 57.53
CA ASP A 239 -31.72 22.31 57.74
C ASP A 239 -31.32 23.77 57.47
N ARG A 240 -30.11 24.17 57.91
CA ARG A 240 -29.54 25.49 57.63
C ARG A 240 -29.32 25.71 56.13
N THR A 241 -28.81 24.69 55.42
CA THR A 241 -28.57 24.80 53.97
C THR A 241 -29.86 24.84 53.14
N ASN A 242 -30.86 24.03 53.50
CA ASN A 242 -32.16 24.04 52.84
C ASN A 242 -32.91 25.35 53.07
N THR A 243 -32.81 25.90 54.28
CA THR A 243 -33.39 27.22 54.59
C THR A 243 -32.75 28.31 53.72
N ARG A 244 -31.42 28.29 53.54
CA ARG A 244 -30.73 29.23 52.63
C ARG A 244 -31.16 29.06 51.17
N ARG A 245 -31.22 27.83 50.65
CA ARG A 245 -31.66 27.56 49.28
C ARG A 245 -33.09 28.00 49.02
N ARG A 246 -34.04 27.67 49.93
CA ARG A 246 -35.43 28.12 49.82
C ARG A 246 -35.55 29.64 49.79
N ARG A 247 -34.77 30.33 50.62
CA ARG A 247 -34.75 31.80 50.64
C ARG A 247 -34.25 32.37 49.31
N ALA A 248 -33.17 31.82 48.75
CA ALA A 248 -32.65 32.24 47.45
C ALA A 248 -33.69 32.06 46.33
N VAL A 249 -34.35 30.90 46.26
CA VAL A 249 -35.42 30.65 45.29
C VAL A 249 -36.59 31.62 45.45
N LEU A 250 -36.98 31.95 46.69
CA LEU A 250 -38.06 32.91 46.94
C LEU A 250 -37.68 34.33 46.54
N GLU A 251 -36.42 34.73 46.73
CA GLU A 251 -35.94 36.04 46.27
C GLU A 251 -35.85 36.10 44.74
N ASP A 252 -35.45 35.01 44.05
CA ASP A 252 -35.51 34.92 42.59
C ASP A 252 -36.96 34.97 42.06
N ILE A 253 -37.90 34.30 42.73
CA ILE A 253 -39.33 34.38 42.36
C ILE A 253 -39.90 35.78 42.57
N LYS A 254 -39.49 36.47 43.64
CA LYS A 254 -39.93 37.85 43.92
C LYS A 254 -39.37 38.83 42.90
N SER A 255 -38.09 38.73 42.56
CA SER A 255 -37.46 39.61 41.56
C SER A 255 -38.11 39.48 40.18
N LEU A 256 -38.51 38.26 39.78
CA LEU A 256 -39.28 38.01 38.56
C LEU A 256 -40.69 38.62 38.56
N ARG A 257 -41.31 38.83 39.73
CA ARG A 257 -42.65 39.42 39.85
C ARG A 257 -42.67 40.95 39.86
N THR A 258 -41.61 41.59 40.32
CA THR A 258 -41.52 43.06 40.43
C THR A 258 -40.91 43.73 39.19
N GLY A 259 -40.48 42.95 38.20
CA GLY A 259 -39.86 43.43 36.96
C GLY A 259 -40.81 43.69 35.78
N ARG A 260 -42.07 44.09 36.04
CA ARG A 260 -43.00 44.62 35.03
C ARG A 260 -43.47 46.02 35.41
#